data_AF-A0A382BKR0-F1
#
_entry.id   AF-A0A382BKR0-F1
#
_cell.length_a   1.000
_cell.length_b   1.000
_cell.length_c   1.000
_cell.angle_alpha   90.00
_cell.angle_beta   90.00
_cell.angle_gamma   90.00
#
_symmetry.space_group_name_H-M   'P 1'
#
loop_
_entity.id
_entity.type
_entity.pdbx_description
1 polymer ?
#
loop_
_entity_poly.entity_id
_entity_poly.type
_entity_poly.pdbx_seq_one_letter_code
_entity_poly.pdbx_strand_id
1 'polypeptide(L)'
;VGLQIGLGSRIRKSPFFEALVRHGLTHVSVYNHMYMPGSFGDPDEEYRALVERVSLWDVAAERQVEVVGPDAFALCQYVSARDLRGMKVGR
;
A
#
# COMPACT_ATOMS: atom_id res chain seq x y z
N VAL A 1 4.16 -26.79 -11.41
CA VAL A 1 3.35 -25.72 -12.03
C VAL A 1 3.26 -24.59 -11.02
N GLY A 2 3.96 -23.47 -11.25
CA GLY A 2 3.89 -22.32 -10.36
C GLY A 2 2.75 -21.41 -10.79
N LEU A 3 1.88 -21.02 -9.86
CA LEU A 3 0.91 -19.94 -10.07
C LEU A 3 1.67 -18.61 -10.23
N GLN A 4 1.35 -17.84 -11.25
CA GLN A 4 1.99 -16.54 -11.54
C GLN A 4 0.94 -15.44 -11.63
N ILE A 5 1.33 -14.21 -11.25
CA ILE A 5 0.49 -13.02 -11.42
C ILE A 5 0.77 -12.43 -12.80
N GLY A 6 -0.28 -12.32 -13.62
CA GLY A 6 -0.17 -11.74 -14.96
C GLY A 6 0.01 -10.22 -14.93
N LEU A 7 0.92 -9.71 -15.75
CA LEU A 7 1.09 -8.28 -15.97
C LEU A 7 0.06 -7.76 -16.99
N GLY A 8 -0.69 -6.72 -16.63
CA GLY A 8 -1.67 -6.09 -17.52
C GLY A 8 -2.24 -4.80 -16.93
N SER A 9 -2.87 -3.99 -17.78
CA SER A 9 -3.35 -2.63 -17.45
C SER A 9 -4.46 -2.58 -16.39
N ARG A 10 -5.20 -3.69 -16.20
CA ARG A 10 -6.26 -3.79 -15.19
C ARG A 10 -5.72 -3.80 -13.76
N ILE A 11 -4.47 -4.19 -13.57
CA ILE A 11 -3.76 -4.09 -12.30
C ILE A 11 -2.71 -2.98 -12.48
N ARG A 12 -2.90 -1.89 -11.76
CA ARG A 12 -2.10 -0.69 -11.93
C ARG A 12 -0.68 -0.91 -11.41
N LYS A 13 0.28 -0.23 -12.02
CA LYS A 13 1.63 -0.05 -11.47
C LYS A 13 1.64 1.19 -10.59
N SER A 14 2.40 1.16 -9.50
CA SER A 14 2.72 2.34 -8.72
C SER A 14 3.71 3.24 -9.47
N PRO A 15 3.91 4.50 -9.02
CA PRO A 15 5.00 5.35 -9.51
C PRO A 15 6.41 4.76 -9.31
N PHE A 16 6.56 3.81 -8.37
CA PHE A 16 7.85 3.22 -8.00
C PHE A 16 8.09 1.84 -8.60
N PHE A 17 7.12 1.26 -9.32
CA PHE A 17 7.14 -0.12 -9.81
C PHE A 17 8.44 -0.47 -10.55
N GLU A 18 8.87 0.36 -11.50
CA GLU A 18 10.10 0.10 -12.27
C GLU A 18 11.37 0.19 -11.40
N ALA A 19 11.35 0.99 -10.33
CA ALA A 19 12.45 1.04 -9.37
C ALA A 19 12.51 -0.23 -8.52
N LEU A 20 11.36 -0.76 -8.10
CA LEU A 20 11.28 -2.04 -7.39
C LEU A 20 11.80 -3.20 -8.24
N VAL A 21 11.40 -3.27 -9.52
CA VAL A 21 11.87 -4.30 -10.45
C VAL A 21 13.40 -4.23 -10.59
N ARG A 22 13.97 -3.03 -10.76
CA ARG A 22 15.43 -2.85 -10.79
C ARG A 22 16.13 -3.23 -9.47
N HIS A 23 15.46 -3.06 -8.33
CA HIS A 23 15.99 -3.43 -7.02
C HIS A 23 15.96 -4.95 -6.78
N GLY A 24 15.22 -5.71 -7.58
CA GLY A 24 15.13 -7.17 -7.45
C GLY A 24 13.81 -7.66 -6.84
N LEU A 25 12.70 -6.96 -7.08
CA LEU A 25 11.37 -7.44 -6.69
C LEU A 25 11.10 -8.85 -7.22
N THR A 26 10.80 -9.79 -6.32
CA THR A 26 10.55 -11.20 -6.69
C THR A 26 9.10 -11.61 -6.53
N HIS A 27 8.37 -11.02 -5.57
CA HIS A 27 7.00 -11.38 -5.26
C HIS A 27 6.12 -10.14 -5.15
N VAL A 28 4.90 -10.23 -5.67
CA VAL A 28 3.88 -9.18 -5.56
C VAL A 28 2.55 -9.77 -5.11
N SER A 29 1.73 -8.95 -4.49
CA SER A 29 0.30 -9.17 -4.34
C SER A 29 -0.47 -8.13 -5.15
N VAL A 30 -1.79 -8.29 -5.23
CA VAL A 30 -2.69 -7.29 -5.81
C VAL A 30 -3.55 -6.72 -4.68
N TYR A 31 -3.36 -5.43 -4.40
CA TYR A 31 -4.12 -4.69 -3.37
C TYR A 31 -4.74 -3.46 -4.01
N ASN A 32 -6.04 -3.24 -3.80
CA ASN A 32 -6.83 -2.19 -4.48
C ASN A 32 -6.54 -2.09 -5.99
N HIS A 33 -6.52 -3.21 -6.72
CA HIS A 33 -6.23 -3.23 -8.17
C HIS A 33 -4.88 -2.57 -8.55
N MET A 34 -3.86 -2.71 -7.72
CA MET A 34 -2.49 -2.25 -7.95
C MET A 34 -1.51 -3.33 -7.47
N TYR A 35 -0.37 -3.47 -8.16
CA TYR A 35 0.70 -4.35 -7.67
C TYR A 35 1.30 -3.76 -6.40
N MET A 36 1.35 -4.56 -5.34
CA MET A 36 2.02 -4.23 -4.09
C MET A 36 3.19 -5.19 -3.90
N PRO A 37 4.42 -4.71 -3.66
CA PRO A 37 5.55 -5.58 -3.41
C PRO A 37 5.32 -6.43 -2.17
N GLY A 38 5.59 -7.73 -2.29
CA GLY A 38 5.46 -8.70 -1.21
C GLY A 38 6.80 -9.18 -0.64
N SER A 39 7.83 -9.32 -1.48
CA SER A 39 9.18 -9.72 -1.07
C SER A 39 10.22 -9.47 -2.18
N PHE A 40 11.47 -9.31 -1.77
CA PHE A 40 12.67 -9.22 -2.61
C PHE A 40 13.50 -10.52 -2.64
N GLY A 41 13.08 -11.54 -1.90
CA GLY A 41 13.55 -12.93 -2.05
C GLY A 41 14.21 -13.53 -0.81
N ASP A 42 14.51 -12.73 0.22
CA ASP A 42 15.09 -13.19 1.49
C ASP A 42 14.30 -12.63 2.67
N PRO A 43 13.30 -13.36 3.18
CA PRO A 43 12.45 -12.90 4.28
C PRO A 43 13.21 -12.58 5.57
N ASP A 44 14.30 -13.31 5.87
CA ASP A 44 15.06 -13.12 7.11
C ASP A 44 15.89 -11.82 7.04
N GLU A 45 16.50 -11.55 5.88
CA GLU A 45 17.24 -10.30 5.67
C GLU A 45 16.30 -9.09 5.54
N GLU A 46 15.14 -9.25 4.89
CA GLU A 46 14.09 -8.22 4.84
C GLU A 46 13.57 -7.88 6.24
N TYR A 47 13.33 -8.90 7.08
CA TYR A 47 12.96 -8.70 8.49
C TYR A 47 14.07 -8.00 9.28
N ARG A 48 15.32 -8.45 9.14
CA ARG A 48 16.47 -7.82 9.81
C ARG A 48 16.61 -6.35 9.38
N ALA A 49 16.46 -6.05 8.10
CA ALA A 49 16.45 -4.67 7.60
C ALA A 49 15.36 -3.83 8.27
N LEU A 50 14.16 -4.40 8.46
CA LEU A 50 13.03 -3.72 9.09
C LEU A 50 13.27 -3.43 10.58
N VAL A 51 13.84 -4.38 11.32
CA VAL A 51 13.99 -4.26 12.78
C VAL A 51 15.30 -3.60 13.23
N GLU A 52 16.36 -3.66 12.42
CA GLU A 52 17.70 -3.19 12.79
C GLU A 52 18.21 -2.05 11.91
N ARG A 53 17.56 -1.74 10.77
CA ARG A 53 17.98 -0.70 9.82
C ARG A 53 16.79 0.15 9.36
N VAL A 54 16.82 0.61 8.11
CA VAL A 54 15.76 1.40 7.47
C VAL A 54 15.24 0.62 6.27
N SER A 55 13.92 0.47 6.20
CA SER A 55 13.24 -0.07 5.04
C SER A 55 12.39 1.02 4.38
N LEU A 56 12.41 1.07 3.05
CA LEU A 56 11.54 1.92 2.25
C LEU A 56 10.54 1.05 1.51
N TRP A 57 9.25 1.30 1.71
CA TRP A 57 8.18 0.48 1.14
C TRP A 57 7.37 1.26 0.12
N ASP A 58 7.12 0.64 -1.03
CA ASP A 58 6.09 1.11 -1.94
C ASP A 58 4.73 0.55 -1.51
N VAL A 59 4.02 1.35 -0.74
CA VAL A 59 2.64 1.08 -0.30
C VAL A 59 1.62 1.89 -1.11
N ALA A 60 1.93 2.30 -2.35
CA ALA A 60 1.03 3.12 -3.17
C ALA A 60 -0.34 2.47 -3.44
N ALA A 61 -0.43 1.16 -3.27
CA ALA A 61 -1.67 0.40 -3.33
C ALA A 61 -2.66 0.71 -2.18
N GLU A 62 -2.19 1.25 -1.05
CA GLU A 62 -3.04 1.84 -0.02
C GLU A 62 -3.65 3.13 -0.55
N ARG A 63 -4.82 3.05 -1.18
CA ARG A 63 -5.44 4.16 -1.90
C ARG A 63 -6.20 5.07 -0.95
N GLN A 64 -6.15 6.35 -1.27
CA GLN A 64 -6.80 7.42 -0.53
C GLN A 64 -8.17 7.68 -1.14
N VAL A 65 -9.15 7.91 -0.27
CA VAL A 65 -10.43 8.48 -0.63
C VAL A 65 -10.50 9.84 0.04
N GLU A 66 -10.50 10.89 -0.76
CA GLU A 66 -10.69 12.26 -0.28
C GLU A 66 -12.20 12.56 -0.22
N VAL A 67 -12.66 13.06 0.93
CA VAL A 67 -14.06 13.44 1.16
C VAL A 67 -14.09 14.92 1.53
N VAL A 68 -14.80 15.72 0.72
CA VAL A 68 -14.87 17.18 0.86
C VAL A 68 -16.31 17.67 0.77
N GLY A 69 -16.58 18.80 1.41
CA GLY A 69 -17.91 19.41 1.46
C GLY A 69 -18.43 19.62 2.89
N PRO A 70 -19.57 20.31 3.05
CA PRO A 70 -20.12 20.66 4.36
C PRO A 70 -20.43 19.43 5.25
N ASP A 71 -20.80 18.30 4.63
CA ASP A 71 -21.18 17.07 5.33
C ASP A 71 -20.07 16.00 5.39
N ALA A 72 -18.84 16.33 4.94
CA ALA A 72 -17.75 15.36 4.85
C ALA A 72 -17.46 14.66 6.19
N PHE A 73 -17.43 15.42 7.29
CA PHE A 73 -17.22 14.86 8.62
C PHE A 73 -18.36 13.94 9.05
N ALA A 74 -19.61 14.34 8.79
CA ALA A 74 -20.79 13.54 9.13
C ALA A 74 -20.77 12.18 8.40
N LEU A 75 -20.42 12.16 7.12
CA LEU A 75 -20.25 10.93 6.35
C LEU A 75 -19.13 10.06 6.91
N CYS A 76 -17.94 10.61 7.14
CA CYS A 76 -16.80 9.87 7.69
C CYS A 76 -17.08 9.29 9.08
N GLN A 77 -17.80 10.03 9.93
CA GLN A 77 -18.24 9.55 11.24
C GLN A 77 -19.27 8.41 11.11
N TYR A 78 -20.20 8.52 10.16
CA TYR A 78 -21.23 7.51 9.94
C TYR A 78 -20.65 6.15 9.53
N VAL A 79 -19.63 6.14 8.66
CA VAL A 79 -19.01 4.89 8.16
C VAL A 79 -18.01 4.27 9.13
N SER A 80 -17.52 5.04 10.12
CA SER A 80 -16.51 4.56 11.06
C SER A 80 -17.14 4.06 12.36
N ALA A 81 -16.72 2.88 12.82
CA ALA A 81 -17.07 2.41 14.17
C ALA A 81 -16.32 3.18 15.28
N ARG A 82 -15.26 3.92 14.94
CA ARG A 82 -14.52 4.77 15.87
C ARG A 82 -15.19 6.14 15.97
N ASP A 83 -15.30 6.67 17.18
CA ASP A 83 -15.70 8.06 17.39
C ASP A 83 -14.59 9.01 16.91
N LEU A 84 -14.90 9.83 15.89
CA LEU A 84 -13.99 10.76 15.23
C LEU A 84 -14.14 12.20 15.74
N ARG A 85 -15.08 12.49 16.65
CA ARG A 85 -15.35 13.86 17.15
C ARG A 85 -14.15 14.52 17.84
N GLY A 86 -13.23 13.71 18.39
CA GLY A 86 -11.99 14.18 18.99
C GLY A 86 -10.80 14.31 18.04
N MET A 87 -10.97 14.01 16.74
CA MET A 87 -9.90 14.05 15.75
C MET A 87 -9.46 15.50 15.48
N LYS A 88 -8.15 15.72 15.36
CA LYS A 88 -7.55 17.02 15.09
C LYS A 88 -6.89 17.02 13.71
N VAL A 89 -6.84 18.18 13.05
CA VAL A 89 -6.11 18.35 11.79
C VAL A 89 -4.62 17.98 11.99
N GLY A 90 -4.05 17.22 11.06
CA GLY A 90 -2.63 16.81 11.06
C GLY A 90 -2.30 15.63 11.99
N ARG A 91 -3.26 14.72 12.25
CA ARG A 91 -3.11 13.56 13.13
C ARG A 91 -3.57 12.28 12.47
#